data_AF-A0A7K6RUT8-F1
#
_entry.id   AF-A0A7K6RUT8-F1
#
_cell.length_a   1.000
_cell.length_b   1.000
_cell.length_c   1.000
_cell.angle_alpha   90.00
_cell.angle_beta   90.00
_cell.angle_gamma   90.00
#
_symmetry.space_group_name_H-M   'P 1'
#
loop_
_entity.id
_entity.type
_entity.pdbx_description
1 polymer ?
#
loop_
_entity_poly.entity_id
_entity_poly.type
_entity_poly.pdbx_seq_one_letter_code
_entity_poly.pdbx_strand_id
1 'polypeptide(L)' 'VGVSKESLQRKGSLTFNPEEGIWAVQQWGFQNRALTSPPTLLNLPRVPRKIRISLDYEWGEVAFF' A
#
# COMPACT_ATOMS: atom_id res chain seq x y z
N VAL A 1 -0.94 4.47 3.91
CA VAL A 1 -0.24 5.35 2.95
C VAL A 1 0.24 4.53 1.77
N GLY A 2 0.39 5.14 0.59
CA GLY A 2 0.73 4.40 -0.62
C GLY A 2 0.68 5.27 -1.87
N VAL A 3 0.70 4.60 -3.02
CA VAL A 3 0.54 5.17 -4.35
C VAL A 3 -0.66 4.57 -5.05
N SER A 4 -1.23 5.30 -6.01
CA SER A 4 -2.27 4.82 -6.89
C SER A 4 -1.95 5.20 -8.33
N LYS A 5 -2.48 4.45 -9.29
CA LYS A 5 -2.53 4.91 -10.68
C LYS A 5 -3.32 6.22 -10.76
N GLU A 6 -2.88 7.13 -11.62
CA GLU A 6 -3.59 8.40 -11.85
C GLU A 6 -5.00 8.18 -12.40
N SER A 7 -5.14 7.20 -13.30
CA SER A 7 -6.37 6.82 -14.00
C SER A 7 -7.39 6.08 -13.13
N LEU A 8 -7.10 5.89 -11.85
CA LEU A 8 -8.00 5.22 -10.92
C LEU A 8 -9.33 6.00 -10.78
N GLN A 9 -10.45 5.29 -10.89
CA GLN A 9 -11.76 5.86 -10.63
C GLN A 9 -11.86 6.26 -9.15
N ARG A 10 -12.13 7.55 -8.88
CA ARG A 10 -12.12 8.10 -7.51
C ARG A 10 -13.50 8.11 -6.83
N LYS A 11 -14.55 7.69 -7.55
CA LYS A 11 -15.93 7.66 -7.05
C LYS A 11 -16.42 6.23 -6.92
N GLY A 12 -17.20 5.96 -5.88
CA GLY A 12 -17.78 4.64 -5.61
C GLY A 12 -17.02 3.85 -4.55
N SER A 13 -17.35 2.56 -4.44
CA SER A 13 -16.65 1.64 -3.55
C SER A 13 -15.27 1.35 -4.13
N LEU A 14 -14.23 1.50 -3.32
CA LEU A 14 -12.85 1.25 -3.69
C LEU A 14 -12.33 0.05 -2.90
N THR A 15 -11.80 -0.93 -3.63
CA THR A 15 -11.03 -2.02 -3.04
C THR A 15 -9.56 -1.61 -3.06
N PHE A 16 -8.92 -1.60 -1.89
CA PHE A 16 -7.50 -1.25 -1.79
C PHE A 16 -6.65 -2.49 -2.07
N ASN A 17 -6.29 -2.70 -3.33
CA ASN A 17 -5.35 -3.74 -3.73
C ASN A 17 -4.60 -3.37 -5.03
N PRO A 18 -3.53 -4.10 -5.39
CA PRO A 18 -2.75 -3.81 -6.60
C PRO A 18 -3.51 -4.02 -7.92
N GLU A 19 -4.53 -4.89 -7.95
CA GLU A 19 -5.34 -5.15 -9.15
C GLU A 19 -6.14 -3.92 -9.55
N GLU A 20 -6.65 -3.17 -8.56
CA GLU A 20 -7.28 -1.86 -8.74
C GLU A 20 -6.24 -0.73 -8.96
N GLY A 21 -4.94 -1.05 -9.04
CA GLY A 21 -3.88 -0.07 -9.24
C GLY A 21 -3.57 0.76 -8.00
N ILE A 22 -3.73 0.17 -6.81
CA ILE A 22 -3.39 0.79 -5.53
C ILE A 22 -2.32 -0.06 -4.82
N TRP A 23 -1.19 0.56 -4.48
CA TRP A 23 -0.14 -0.06 -3.66
C TRP A 23 -0.01 0.71 -2.36
N ALA A 24 -0.41 0.10 -1.26
CA ALA A 24 -0.46 0.79 0.02
C ALA A 24 -0.18 -0.14 1.20
N VAL A 25 0.30 0.47 2.28
CA VAL A 25 0.36 -0.12 3.61
C VAL A 25 -0.65 0.55 4.53
N GLN A 26 -1.25 -0.22 5.40
CA GLN A 26 -2.22 0.23 6.39
C GLN A 26 -1.77 -0.20 7.78
N GLN A 27 -1.91 0.70 8.75
CA GLN A 27 -1.95 0.32 10.15
C GLN A 27 -3.42 0.28 10.58
N TRP A 28 -3.89 -0.87 11.04
CA TRP A 28 -5.21 -1.04 11.64
C TRP A 28 -5.02 -1.52 13.08
N GLY A 29 -5.33 -0.65 14.05
CA GLY A 29 -5.03 -0.91 15.45
C GLY A 29 -3.53 -1.10 15.66
N PHE A 30 -3.14 -2.25 16.21
CA PHE A 30 -1.74 -2.63 16.44
C PHE A 30 -1.13 -3.50 15.31
N GLN A 31 -1.86 -3.70 14.20
CA GLN A 31 -1.41 -4.53 13.09
C GLN A 31 -1.07 -3.68 11.87
N ASN A 32 0.12 -3.92 11.31
CA ASN A 32 0.53 -3.35 10.04
C ASN A 32 0.26 -4.38 8.94
N ARG A 33 -0.24 -3.93 7.79
CA ARG A 33 -0.59 -4.79 6.66
C ARG A 33 -0.22 -4.13 5.34
N ALA A 34 0.27 -4.91 4.38
CA ALA A 34 0.25 -4.53 2.98
C ALA A 34 -1.15 -4.83 2.43
N LEU A 35 -1.72 -3.86 1.73
CA LEU A 35 -3.04 -3.98 1.11
C LEU A 35 -2.93 -4.76 -0.19
N THR A 36 -2.54 -6.03 -0.09
CA THR A 36 -2.61 -7.05 -1.16
C THR A 36 -4.00 -7.70 -1.15
N SER A 37 -4.27 -8.59 -2.12
CA SER A 37 -5.50 -9.39 -2.15
C SER A 37 -5.14 -10.89 -2.00
N PRO A 38 -5.31 -11.50 -0.80
CA PRO A 38 -5.77 -10.91 0.46
C PRO A 38 -4.70 -10.03 1.14
N PRO A 39 -5.05 -9.22 2.16
CA PRO A 39 -4.07 -8.38 2.86
C PRO A 39 -2.97 -9.20 3.53
N THR A 40 -1.71 -8.79 3.33
CA THR A 40 -0.54 -9.46 3.92
C THR A 40 -0.19 -8.80 5.24
N LEU A 41 -0.14 -9.56 6.33
CA LEU A 41 0.31 -9.06 7.63
C LEU A 41 1.81 -8.75 7.61
N LEU A 42 2.18 -7.57 8.10
CA LEU A 42 3.57 -7.15 8.22
C LEU A 42 4.01 -7.26 9.69
N ASN A 43 4.96 -8.14 9.96
CA ASN A 43 5.54 -8.29 11.29
C ASN A 43 6.62 -7.24 11.52
N LEU A 44 6.19 -6.04 11.90
CA LEU A 44 7.10 -4.94 12.23
C LEU A 44 7.34 -4.89 13.75
N PRO A 45 8.60 -4.79 14.21
CA PRO A 45 8.92 -4.78 15.64
C PRO A 45 8.36 -3.55 16.37
N ARG A 46 8.05 -2.48 15.64
CA ARG A 46 7.47 -1.23 16.13
C ARG A 46 6.57 -0.63 15.07
N VAL A 47 5.60 0.17 15.51
CA VAL A 47 4.78 0.98 14.60
C VAL A 47 5.67 2.05 13.95
N PRO A 48 5.75 2.12 12.61
CA PRO A 48 6.55 3.13 11.92
C PRO A 48 5.95 4.52 12.13
N ARG A 49 6.80 5.49 12.48
CA ARG A 49 6.41 6.92 12.64
C ARG A 49 6.61 7.74 11.35
N LYS A 50 7.45 7.23 10.45
CA LYS A 50 7.77 7.82 9.15
C LYS A 50 7.90 6.67 8.17
N ILE A 51 7.36 6.84 6.97
CA ILE A 51 7.43 5.85 5.89
C ILE A 51 8.02 6.56 4.68
N ARG A 52 9.06 5.98 4.09
CA ARG A 52 9.55 6.36 2.76
C ARG A 52 8.89 5.45 1.73
N ILE A 53 8.40 6.04 0.66
CA ILE A 53 7.86 5.31 -0.49
C ILE A 53 8.80 5.56 -1.66
N SER A 54 9.28 4.48 -2.29
CA SER A 54 10.08 4.52 -3.51
C SER A 54 9.28 3.91 -4.65
N LEU A 55 9.30 4.57 -5.81
CA LEU A 55 8.60 4.13 -7.01
C LEU A 55 9.62 4.01 -8.14
N ASP A 56 9.77 2.81 -8.67
CA ASP A 56 10.60 2.52 -9.82
C ASP A 56 9.69 2.12 -10.99
N TYR A 57 9.54 3.03 -11.95
CA TYR A 57 8.69 2.80 -13.12
C TYR A 57 9.31 1.82 -14.12
N GLU A 58 10.64 1.77 -14.21
CA GLU A 58 11.33 0.89 -15.17
C GLU A 58 11.22 -0.57 -14.73
N TRP A 59 11.36 -0.80 -13.42
CA TRP A 59 11.25 -2.13 -12.83
C TRP A 59 9.84 -2.50 -12.36
N GLY A 60 8.89 -1.56 -12.43
CA GLY A 60 7.51 -1.78 -12.00
C GLY A 60 7.37 -2.03 -10.49
N GLU A 61 8.23 -1.42 -9.68
CA GLU A 61 8.32 -1.67 -8.25
C GLU A 61 7.82 -0.49 -7.40
N VAL A 62 7.09 -0.82 -6.32
CA VAL A 62 6.80 0.11 -5.23
C VAL A 62 7.36 -0.49 -3.94
N ALA A 63 8.29 0.21 -3.31
CA ALA A 63 8.94 -0.22 -2.07
C ALA A 63 8.65 0.72 -0.90
N PHE A 64 8.48 0.15 0.30
CA PHE A 64 8.20 0.86 1.55
C PHE A 64 9.34 0.64 2.55
N PHE A 65 9.81 1.71 3.19
CA PHE A 65 10.89 1.69 4.19
C PHE A 65 10.52 2.48 5.44
#